data_AF-A0A261XSZ9-F1
#
_entry.id   AF-A0A261XSZ9-F1
#
_cell.length_a   1.000
_cell.length_b   1.000
_cell.length_c   1.000
_cell.angle_alpha   90.00
_cell.angle_beta   90.00
_cell.angle_gamma   90.00
#
_symmetry.space_group_name_H-M   'P 1'
#
loop_
_entity.id
_entity.type
_entity.pdbx_description
1 polymer ?
#
loop_
_entity_poly.entity_id
_entity_poly.type
_entity_poly.pdbx_seq_one_letter_code
_entity_poly.pdbx_strand_id
1 'polypeptide(L)'
;METVWEGMSPSEVAARKMQLHEIQNVYRDVMAMETSEQDRISHVVKRVLPLFCRTFAECEALSNYEVGESIGDIRGFTILLTKAFIDSVRSIPESRDKQGASSAILSVFSTDNMLQIMSSIAILCRGPEIVVGIINHQKIPSIVFKLFRSLIDLPVAAYSYNDSVVLDEQAEIHSGGNLERTRAGIVSLCQAFVTCPGILERLLIEDAMMQLIKILVSLPAMSQDQSTHHAQAPGIYHLTWKEAAINVLISVPNESEFHHYIHKKSVMGTLVKYLTASLETCAESNDPDAYEVIHKETLFFCRWVKALYMQSQSAHLYTMVEDFKSASGYEFLHVLLASHSTDACMDSKFAITDVVEALCYIGPNDDIPILADDAPYQYSDFQLPPIDYGKDTLIRNEAAFKCLVATTLWPDSNEYTLSDIDTPLSGLKANVLEHIDHIMRRDKVNYFLAERSNFLPLCLEKFDTFE
;
A
#
# COMPACT_ATOMS: atom_id res chain seq x y z
N MET A 1 -2.88 -37.57 3.30
CA MET A 1 -2.95 -37.44 4.77
C MET A 1 -1.58 -37.11 5.38
N GLU A 2 -0.45 -37.42 4.73
CA GLU A 2 0.91 -37.17 5.25
C GLU A 2 1.56 -35.85 4.82
N THR A 3 1.10 -35.20 3.75
CA THR A 3 1.80 -34.04 3.15
C THR A 3 1.52 -32.67 3.81
N VAL A 4 0.60 -32.58 4.77
CA VAL A 4 0.16 -31.29 5.35
C VAL A 4 1.02 -30.85 6.55
N TRP A 5 1.78 -31.78 7.14
CA TRP A 5 2.58 -31.54 8.34
C TRP A 5 4.09 -31.61 8.06
N GLU A 6 4.48 -31.60 6.79
CA GLU A 6 5.88 -31.67 6.39
C GLU A 6 6.63 -30.44 6.92
N GLY A 7 7.61 -30.68 7.79
CA GLY A 7 8.42 -29.64 8.43
C GLY A 7 8.09 -29.38 9.91
N MET A 8 6.97 -29.88 10.43
CA MET A 8 6.64 -29.78 11.85
C MET A 8 7.16 -30.97 12.65
N SER A 9 7.64 -30.72 13.87
CA SER A 9 8.01 -31.79 14.80
C SER A 9 6.77 -32.61 15.22
N PRO A 10 6.94 -33.89 15.59
CA PRO A 10 5.83 -34.72 16.05
C PRO A 10 5.06 -34.12 17.25
N SER A 11 5.75 -33.34 18.10
CA SER A 11 5.15 -32.64 19.23
C SER A 11 4.26 -31.47 18.79
N GLU A 12 4.69 -30.70 17.80
CA GLU A 12 3.91 -29.59 17.24
C GLU A 12 2.66 -30.10 16.52
N VAL A 13 2.80 -31.19 15.74
CA VAL A 13 1.65 -31.84 15.08
C VAL A 13 0.62 -32.34 16.11
N ALA A 14 1.08 -32.91 17.23
CA ALA A 14 0.19 -33.37 18.29
C ALA A 14 -0.53 -32.20 18.98
N ALA A 15 0.20 -31.13 19.33
CA ALA A 15 -0.37 -29.92 19.91
C ALA A 15 -1.41 -29.28 18.96
N ARG A 16 -1.08 -29.24 17.66
CA ARG A 16 -1.95 -28.68 16.63
C ARG A 16 -3.25 -29.47 16.47
N LYS A 17 -3.17 -30.80 16.43
CA LYS A 17 -4.35 -31.67 16.41
C LYS A 17 -5.22 -31.48 17.66
N MET A 18 -4.62 -31.27 18.82
CA MET A 18 -5.35 -31.01 20.05
C MET A 18 -6.11 -29.68 20.00
N GLN A 19 -5.49 -28.61 19.49
CA GLN A 19 -6.14 -27.31 19.29
C GLN A 19 -7.31 -27.39 18.29
N LEU A 20 -7.14 -28.08 17.17
CA LEU A 20 -8.22 -28.30 16.19
C LEU A 20 -9.37 -29.09 16.81
N HIS A 21 -9.06 -30.13 17.58
CA HIS A 21 -10.08 -30.91 18.28
C HIS A 21 -10.85 -30.08 19.32
N GLU A 22 -10.17 -29.19 20.04
CA GLU A 22 -10.81 -28.24 20.97
C GLU A 22 -11.82 -27.34 20.25
N ILE A 23 -11.43 -26.72 19.12
CA ILE A 23 -12.33 -25.88 18.32
C ILE A 23 -13.55 -26.68 17.85
N GLN A 24 -13.32 -27.89 17.31
CA GLN A 24 -14.40 -28.74 16.81
C GLN A 24 -15.38 -29.13 17.92
N ASN A 25 -14.90 -29.43 19.12
CA ASN A 25 -15.75 -29.77 20.26
C ASN A 25 -16.59 -28.57 20.69
N VAL A 26 -15.97 -27.40 20.85
CA VAL A 26 -16.69 -26.17 21.23
C VAL A 26 -17.72 -25.78 20.17
N TYR A 27 -17.38 -25.90 18.88
CA TYR A 27 -18.32 -25.64 17.80
C TYR A 27 -19.50 -26.62 17.83
N ARG A 28 -19.23 -27.92 18.00
CA ARG A 28 -20.27 -28.95 18.09
C ARG A 28 -21.21 -28.69 19.27
N ASP A 29 -20.66 -28.31 20.42
CA ASP A 29 -21.45 -27.97 21.61
C ASP A 29 -22.38 -26.79 21.36
N VAL A 30 -21.89 -25.74 20.68
CA VAL A 30 -22.70 -24.58 20.30
C VAL A 30 -23.80 -24.97 19.30
N MET A 31 -23.48 -25.81 18.32
CA MET A 31 -24.45 -26.25 17.31
C MET A 31 -25.51 -27.22 17.85
N ALA A 32 -25.21 -27.94 18.93
CA ALA A 32 -26.15 -28.83 19.62
C ALA A 32 -27.13 -28.09 20.54
N MET A 33 -26.93 -26.79 20.78
CA MET A 33 -27.86 -26.00 21.60
C MET A 33 -29.18 -25.78 20.86
N GLU A 34 -30.30 -26.07 21.52
CA GLU A 34 -31.65 -25.75 21.04
C GLU A 34 -31.99 -24.27 21.24
N THR A 35 -31.20 -23.39 20.61
CA THR A 35 -31.36 -21.93 20.71
C THR A 35 -31.72 -21.32 19.35
N SER A 36 -32.15 -20.06 19.37
CA SER A 36 -32.42 -19.32 18.13
C SER A 36 -31.16 -19.23 17.27
N GLU A 37 -31.32 -18.98 15.97
CA GLU A 37 -30.16 -18.76 15.09
C GLU A 37 -29.30 -17.57 15.55
N GLN A 38 -29.92 -16.51 16.07
CA GLN A 38 -29.21 -15.33 16.57
C GLN A 38 -28.37 -15.65 17.82
N ASP A 39 -28.92 -16.46 18.72
CA ASP A 39 -28.19 -16.92 19.91
C ASP A 39 -27.03 -17.82 19.52
N ARG A 40 -27.22 -18.70 18.53
CA ARG A 40 -26.13 -19.53 17.98
C ARG A 40 -25.02 -18.67 17.39
N ILE A 41 -25.34 -17.64 16.60
CA ILE A 41 -24.35 -16.69 16.09
C ILE A 41 -23.58 -16.03 17.25
N SER A 42 -24.30 -15.54 18.27
CA SER A 42 -23.70 -14.92 19.46
C SER A 42 -22.75 -15.88 20.19
N HIS A 43 -23.13 -17.15 20.35
CA HIS A 43 -22.27 -18.17 20.95
C HIS A 43 -21.05 -18.51 20.09
N VAL A 44 -21.21 -18.60 18.76
CA VAL A 44 -20.08 -18.79 17.84
C VAL A 44 -19.09 -17.64 17.98
N VAL A 45 -19.56 -16.40 17.92
CA VAL A 45 -18.72 -15.19 18.06
C VAL A 45 -17.99 -15.18 19.40
N LYS A 46 -18.68 -15.46 20.51
CA LYS A 46 -18.09 -15.35 21.85
C LYS A 46 -17.22 -16.53 22.28
N ARG A 47 -17.46 -17.73 21.75
CA ARG A 47 -16.81 -18.97 22.23
C ARG A 47 -15.93 -19.64 21.19
N VAL A 48 -16.33 -19.63 19.92
CA VAL A 48 -15.63 -20.36 18.86
C VAL A 48 -14.57 -19.46 18.22
N LEU A 49 -14.91 -18.22 17.85
CA LEU A 49 -13.98 -17.33 17.13
C LEU A 49 -12.69 -17.01 17.91
N PRO A 50 -12.69 -16.75 19.23
CA PRO A 50 -11.45 -16.51 19.96
C PRO A 50 -10.47 -17.70 19.86
N LEU A 51 -10.99 -18.93 19.95
CA LEU A 51 -10.20 -20.15 19.83
C LEU A 51 -9.71 -20.36 18.40
N PHE A 52 -10.58 -20.13 17.43
CA PHE A 52 -10.26 -20.20 16.01
C PHE A 52 -9.15 -19.23 15.64
N CYS A 53 -9.32 -17.94 15.93
CA CYS A 53 -8.31 -16.91 15.69
C CYS A 53 -7.00 -17.21 16.41
N ARG A 54 -7.03 -17.58 17.70
CA ARG A 54 -5.82 -17.91 18.46
C ARG A 54 -5.05 -19.09 17.85
N THR A 55 -5.77 -20.11 17.40
CA THR A 55 -5.15 -21.28 16.78
C THR A 55 -4.45 -20.89 15.48
N PHE A 56 -5.05 -20.03 14.68
CA PHE A 56 -4.50 -19.66 13.36
C PHE A 56 -3.62 -18.39 13.35
N ALA A 57 -3.48 -17.70 14.48
CA ALA A 57 -2.79 -16.40 14.57
C ALA A 57 -1.31 -16.45 14.17
N GLU A 58 -0.61 -17.55 14.46
CA GLU A 58 0.85 -17.70 14.25
C GLU A 58 1.18 -18.56 13.02
N CYS A 59 0.18 -18.92 12.20
CA CYS A 59 0.40 -19.81 11.06
C CYS A 59 0.68 -19.02 9.78
N GLU A 60 1.97 -18.85 9.48
CA GLU A 60 2.43 -18.20 8.25
C GLU A 60 1.98 -18.95 6.99
N ALA A 61 2.10 -20.29 6.99
CA ALA A 61 1.69 -21.16 5.89
C ALA A 61 0.48 -22.01 6.30
N LEU A 62 -0.72 -21.55 5.98
CA LEU A 62 -1.96 -22.30 6.19
C LEU A 62 -2.34 -23.07 4.94
N SER A 63 -2.48 -24.39 5.05
CA SER A 63 -3.03 -25.18 3.95
C SER A 63 -4.55 -25.05 3.89
N ASN A 64 -5.10 -25.08 2.67
CA ASN A 64 -6.55 -25.14 2.46
C ASN A 64 -7.21 -26.33 3.18
N TYR A 65 -6.48 -27.43 3.32
CA TYR A 65 -6.91 -28.62 4.04
C TYR A 65 -7.05 -28.39 5.54
N GLU A 66 -6.06 -27.76 6.19
CA GLU A 66 -6.15 -27.44 7.63
C GLU A 66 -7.34 -26.53 7.94
N VAL A 67 -7.58 -25.53 7.10
CA VAL A 67 -8.74 -24.65 7.25
C VAL A 67 -10.02 -25.44 7.01
N GLY A 68 -10.07 -26.31 6.01
CA GLY A 68 -11.23 -27.15 5.70
C GLY A 68 -11.61 -28.12 6.82
N GLU A 69 -10.62 -28.73 7.47
CA GLU A 69 -10.82 -29.70 8.57
C GLU A 69 -10.93 -29.06 9.95
N SER A 70 -10.66 -27.75 10.07
CA SER A 70 -10.66 -27.04 11.35
C SER A 70 -12.00 -27.09 12.08
N ILE A 71 -13.09 -27.16 11.32
CA ILE A 71 -14.45 -27.24 11.81
C ILE A 71 -15.20 -28.30 10.99
N GLY A 72 -15.85 -29.25 11.68
CA GLY A 72 -16.52 -30.38 11.03
C GLY A 72 -17.62 -29.99 10.03
N ASP A 73 -18.25 -28.81 10.20
CA ASP A 73 -19.11 -28.18 9.20
C ASP A 73 -18.59 -26.76 8.87
N ILE A 74 -17.44 -26.70 8.16
CA ILE A 74 -16.82 -25.43 7.75
C ILE A 74 -17.76 -24.57 6.88
N ARG A 75 -18.64 -25.22 6.12
CA ARG A 75 -19.63 -24.55 5.27
C ARG A 75 -20.65 -23.80 6.13
N GLY A 76 -21.27 -24.49 7.08
CA GLY A 76 -22.22 -23.91 8.04
C GLY A 76 -21.58 -22.82 8.89
N PHE A 77 -20.36 -23.05 9.37
CA PHE A 77 -19.59 -22.03 10.09
C PHE A 77 -19.36 -20.77 9.27
N THR A 78 -18.95 -20.90 8.00
CA THR A 78 -18.74 -19.75 7.10
C THR A 78 -20.04 -18.99 6.85
N ILE A 79 -21.17 -19.68 6.70
CA ILE A 79 -22.50 -19.03 6.55
C ILE A 79 -22.87 -18.23 7.80
N LEU A 80 -22.71 -18.80 9.00
CA LEU A 80 -22.99 -18.09 10.25
C LEU A 80 -22.09 -16.88 10.43
N LEU A 81 -20.80 -17.00 10.09
CA LEU A 81 -19.83 -15.93 10.21
C LEU A 81 -20.10 -14.77 9.23
N THR A 82 -20.36 -15.08 7.96
CA THR A 82 -20.70 -14.06 6.96
C THR A 82 -22.02 -13.36 7.28
N LYS A 83 -23.00 -14.09 7.84
CA LYS A 83 -24.23 -13.50 8.36
C LYS A 83 -23.96 -12.57 9.55
N ALA A 84 -23.16 -13.00 10.53
CA ALA A 84 -22.76 -12.17 11.66
C ALA A 84 -22.10 -10.86 11.20
N PHE A 85 -21.17 -10.95 10.24
CA PHE A 85 -20.54 -9.78 9.63
C PHE A 85 -21.56 -8.83 8.99
N ILE A 86 -22.46 -9.37 8.15
CA ILE A 86 -23.48 -8.56 7.48
C ILE A 86 -24.44 -7.91 8.48
N ASP A 87 -24.85 -8.63 9.52
CA ASP A 87 -25.75 -8.11 10.54
C ASP A 87 -25.06 -7.00 11.36
N SER A 88 -23.76 -7.13 11.66
CA SER A 88 -22.96 -6.05 12.24
C SER A 88 -22.87 -4.84 11.33
N VAL A 89 -22.61 -5.02 10.02
CA VAL A 89 -22.59 -3.90 9.06
C VAL A 89 -23.97 -3.23 8.93
N ARG A 90 -25.06 -4.00 8.93
CA ARG A 90 -26.43 -3.46 8.89
C ARG A 90 -26.83 -2.72 10.16
N SER A 91 -26.16 -2.99 11.28
CA SER A 91 -26.39 -2.28 12.53
C SER A 91 -25.74 -0.89 12.56
N ILE A 92 -24.90 -0.54 11.57
CA ILE A 92 -24.30 0.79 11.46
C ILE A 92 -25.43 1.81 11.24
N PRO A 93 -25.59 2.79 12.14
CA PRO A 93 -26.67 3.77 12.04
C PRO A 93 -26.51 4.64 10.79
N GLU A 94 -27.64 4.92 10.12
CA GLU A 94 -27.66 5.87 9.01
C GLU A 94 -27.25 7.26 9.52
N SER A 95 -26.20 7.82 8.91
CA SER A 95 -25.70 9.15 9.22
C SER A 95 -25.98 10.10 8.07
N ARG A 96 -26.29 11.36 8.38
CA ARG A 96 -26.64 12.37 7.38
C ARG A 96 -25.41 12.97 6.69
N ASP A 97 -24.25 12.91 7.34
CA ASP A 97 -22.98 13.43 6.88
C ASP A 97 -21.90 12.33 6.81
N LYS A 98 -20.86 12.59 6.00
CA LYS A 98 -19.79 11.61 5.74
C LYS A 98 -18.93 11.33 6.99
N GLN A 99 -18.72 12.32 7.85
CA GLN A 99 -17.89 12.16 9.04
C GLN A 99 -18.61 11.33 10.11
N GLY A 100 -19.91 11.58 10.31
CA GLY A 100 -20.79 10.75 11.12
C GLY A 100 -20.84 9.31 10.65
N ALA A 101 -20.99 9.10 9.33
CA ALA A 101 -20.97 7.75 8.74
C ALA A 101 -19.65 7.03 9.00
N SER A 102 -18.52 7.71 8.83
CA SER A 102 -17.18 7.14 9.06
C SER A 102 -16.96 6.77 10.51
N SER A 103 -17.44 7.61 11.44
CA SER A 103 -17.35 7.36 12.89
C SER A 103 -18.22 6.17 13.30
N ALA A 104 -19.41 6.03 12.70
CA ALA A 104 -20.30 4.90 12.92
C ALA A 104 -19.75 3.59 12.35
N ILE A 105 -19.06 3.64 11.21
CA ILE A 105 -18.33 2.47 10.67
C ILE A 105 -17.22 2.08 11.64
N LEU A 106 -16.40 3.06 12.05
CA LEU A 106 -15.29 2.81 12.97
C LEU A 106 -15.78 2.16 14.26
N SER A 107 -16.85 2.69 14.88
CA SER A 107 -17.35 2.17 16.16
C SER A 107 -17.82 0.72 16.12
N VAL A 108 -18.37 0.26 15.00
CA VAL A 108 -18.74 -1.15 14.80
C VAL A 108 -17.50 -2.01 14.54
N PHE A 109 -16.60 -1.54 13.69
CA PHE A 109 -15.37 -2.23 13.31
C PHE A 109 -14.38 -2.37 14.47
N SER A 110 -14.47 -1.45 15.43
CA SER A 110 -13.64 -1.37 16.63
C SER A 110 -14.13 -2.27 17.77
N THR A 111 -15.19 -3.05 17.58
CA THR A 111 -15.65 -4.02 18.59
C THR A 111 -14.81 -5.31 18.51
N ASP A 112 -14.49 -5.90 19.66
CA ASP A 112 -13.73 -7.17 19.72
C ASP A 112 -14.40 -8.28 18.89
N ASN A 113 -15.73 -8.33 18.91
CA ASN A 113 -16.51 -9.27 18.10
C ASN A 113 -16.24 -9.06 16.60
N MET A 114 -16.28 -7.81 16.12
CA MET A 114 -16.06 -7.52 14.72
C MET A 114 -14.61 -7.77 14.29
N LEU A 115 -13.64 -7.43 15.13
CA LEU A 115 -12.23 -7.74 14.90
C LEU A 115 -12.02 -9.27 14.78
N GLN A 116 -12.63 -10.06 15.65
CA GLN A 116 -12.56 -11.53 15.57
C GLN A 116 -13.28 -12.08 14.34
N ILE A 117 -14.42 -11.50 13.95
CA ILE A 117 -15.12 -11.87 12.71
C ILE A 117 -14.23 -11.59 11.50
N MET A 118 -13.65 -10.39 11.39
CA MET A 118 -12.75 -10.02 10.31
C MET A 118 -11.54 -10.94 10.23
N SER A 119 -10.85 -11.19 11.35
CA SER A 119 -9.72 -12.12 11.41
C SER A 119 -10.12 -13.54 11.00
N SER A 120 -11.29 -14.02 11.42
CA SER A 120 -11.79 -15.34 11.05
C SER A 120 -12.08 -15.42 9.54
N ILE A 121 -12.68 -14.39 8.94
CA ILE A 121 -12.90 -14.33 7.49
C ILE A 121 -11.55 -14.31 6.74
N ALA A 122 -10.57 -13.56 7.23
CA ALA A 122 -9.23 -13.51 6.63
C ALA A 122 -8.57 -14.90 6.60
N ILE A 123 -8.68 -15.67 7.69
CA ILE A 123 -8.22 -17.06 7.76
C ILE A 123 -8.99 -17.94 6.75
N LEU A 124 -10.32 -17.81 6.69
CA LEU A 124 -11.17 -18.59 5.79
C LEU A 124 -10.90 -18.33 4.30
N CYS A 125 -10.35 -17.17 3.94
CA CYS A 125 -9.94 -16.88 2.55
C CYS A 125 -8.82 -17.81 2.05
N ARG A 126 -8.08 -18.46 2.96
CA ARG A 126 -7.08 -19.50 2.64
C ARG A 126 -7.67 -20.92 2.58
N GLY A 127 -8.98 -21.05 2.81
CA GLY A 127 -9.70 -22.31 2.87
C GLY A 127 -10.05 -22.91 1.49
N PRO A 128 -10.84 -23.99 1.47
CA PRO A 128 -11.29 -24.62 0.23
C PRO A 128 -12.25 -23.72 -0.57
N GLU A 129 -12.36 -23.96 -1.88
CA GLU A 129 -13.16 -23.13 -2.81
C GLU A 129 -14.62 -22.95 -2.37
N ILE A 130 -15.23 -23.93 -1.69
CA ILE A 130 -16.60 -23.81 -1.18
C ILE A 130 -16.75 -22.68 -0.16
N VAL A 131 -15.72 -22.44 0.66
CA VAL A 131 -15.69 -21.36 1.67
C VAL A 131 -15.54 -20.02 0.96
N VAL A 132 -14.57 -19.93 0.02
CA VAL A 132 -14.35 -18.73 -0.80
C VAL A 132 -15.62 -18.37 -1.60
N GLY A 133 -16.29 -19.37 -2.16
CA GLY A 133 -17.55 -19.20 -2.88
C GLY A 133 -18.65 -18.59 -2.02
N ILE A 134 -18.76 -18.96 -0.73
CA ILE A 134 -19.73 -18.36 0.20
C ILE A 134 -19.38 -16.89 0.47
N ILE A 135 -18.11 -16.59 0.73
CA ILE A 135 -17.63 -15.21 0.98
C ILE A 135 -17.94 -14.31 -0.21
N ASN A 136 -17.66 -14.77 -1.43
CA ASN A 136 -17.96 -14.07 -2.66
C ASN A 136 -19.47 -13.93 -2.91
N HIS A 137 -20.26 -14.98 -2.68
CA HIS A 137 -21.70 -14.95 -2.87
C HIS A 137 -22.38 -13.89 -1.97
N GLN A 138 -21.87 -13.73 -0.74
CA GLN A 138 -22.34 -12.72 0.21
C GLN A 138 -21.77 -11.31 -0.05
N LYS A 139 -20.91 -11.15 -1.08
CA LYS A 139 -20.27 -9.88 -1.47
C LYS A 139 -19.48 -9.21 -0.34
N ILE A 140 -18.96 -9.98 0.61
CA ILE A 140 -18.20 -9.46 1.75
C ILE A 140 -17.02 -8.60 1.28
N PRO A 141 -16.19 -9.03 0.31
CA PRO A 141 -15.04 -8.23 -0.14
C PRO A 141 -15.44 -6.85 -0.66
N SER A 142 -16.44 -6.80 -1.54
CA SER A 142 -16.96 -5.55 -2.11
C SER A 142 -17.61 -4.63 -1.06
N ILE A 143 -18.22 -5.18 -0.01
CA ILE A 143 -18.74 -4.40 1.12
C ILE A 143 -17.59 -3.78 1.91
N VAL A 144 -16.58 -4.58 2.27
CA VAL A 144 -15.42 -4.12 3.05
C VAL A 144 -14.67 -3.00 2.31
N PHE A 145 -14.44 -3.14 1.00
CA PHE A 145 -13.74 -2.11 0.22
C PHE A 145 -14.50 -0.78 0.16
N LYS A 146 -15.83 -0.83 0.11
CA LYS A 146 -16.68 0.38 0.18
C LYS A 146 -16.62 1.05 1.55
N LEU A 147 -16.69 0.26 2.63
CA LEU A 147 -16.62 0.76 4.00
C LEU A 147 -15.23 1.33 4.31
N PHE A 148 -14.17 0.67 3.83
CA PHE A 148 -12.80 1.17 3.93
C PHE A 148 -12.67 2.52 3.23
N ARG A 149 -13.21 2.68 2.02
CA ARG A 149 -13.20 3.99 1.34
C ARG A 149 -13.88 5.08 2.17
N SER A 150 -14.93 4.79 2.93
CA SER A 150 -15.58 5.79 3.79
C SER A 150 -14.66 6.29 4.90
N LEU A 151 -13.75 5.47 5.45
CA LEU A 151 -12.90 5.84 6.58
C LEU A 151 -11.92 7.01 6.30
N ILE A 152 -11.72 7.39 5.03
CA ILE A 152 -10.97 8.61 4.70
C ILE A 152 -11.63 9.88 5.24
N ASP A 153 -12.95 9.85 5.44
CA ASP A 153 -13.75 10.97 5.93
C ASP A 153 -13.89 10.96 7.46
N LEU A 154 -13.07 10.18 8.18
CA LEU A 154 -13.09 10.11 9.64
C LEU A 154 -12.66 11.45 10.28
N PRO A 155 -13.40 12.00 11.25
CA PRO A 155 -13.07 13.29 11.87
C PRO A 155 -11.80 13.22 12.72
N VAL A 156 -11.08 14.34 12.82
CA VAL A 156 -9.81 14.47 13.57
C VAL A 156 -9.95 14.00 15.03
N ALA A 157 -11.09 14.27 15.67
CA ALA A 157 -11.37 13.86 17.05
C ALA A 157 -11.28 12.34 17.28
N ALA A 158 -11.47 11.53 16.24
CA ALA A 158 -11.33 10.07 16.33
C ALA A 158 -9.86 9.61 16.42
N TYR A 159 -8.92 10.47 16.02
CA TYR A 159 -7.47 10.18 16.09
C TYR A 159 -6.87 10.68 17.42
N SER A 160 -7.40 11.76 18.00
CA SER A 160 -6.88 12.37 19.24
C SER A 160 -7.16 11.56 20.51
N TYR A 161 -8.11 10.62 20.49
CA TYR A 161 -8.42 9.74 21.63
C TYR A 161 -7.31 8.72 21.96
N ASN A 162 -6.26 8.63 21.13
CA ASN A 162 -5.17 7.67 21.29
C ASN A 162 -3.91 8.26 21.97
N ASP A 163 -3.75 9.58 22.02
CA ASP A 163 -2.55 10.24 22.58
C ASP A 163 -2.66 10.57 24.08
N SER A 164 -3.85 10.46 24.68
CA SER A 164 -4.04 10.69 26.10
C SER A 164 -3.90 9.39 26.90
N VAL A 165 -2.66 9.04 27.23
CA VAL A 165 -2.38 8.18 28.39
C VAL A 165 -2.74 8.98 29.64
N VAL A 166 -4.02 8.98 30.01
CA VAL A 166 -4.45 9.46 31.32
C VAL A 166 -4.30 8.30 32.29
N LEU A 167 -3.35 8.46 33.21
CA LEU A 167 -3.31 7.78 34.50
C LEU A 167 -4.60 8.12 35.26
N ASP A 168 -5.67 7.35 35.06
CA ASP A 168 -6.80 7.34 35.97
C ASP A 168 -7.17 5.89 36.27
N GLU A 169 -6.85 5.44 37.48
CA GLU A 169 -6.96 4.04 37.94
C GLU A 169 -8.40 3.52 38.07
N GLN A 170 -9.43 4.23 37.58
CA GLN A 170 -10.83 3.79 37.71
C GLN A 170 -11.73 4.02 36.48
N ALA A 171 -11.16 4.31 35.30
CA ALA A 171 -11.92 4.26 34.05
C ALA A 171 -11.51 3.00 33.25
N GLU A 172 -12.48 2.15 32.94
CA GLU A 172 -12.28 0.96 32.11
C GLU A 172 -11.54 1.30 30.81
N ILE A 173 -10.35 0.73 30.69
CA ILE A 173 -9.39 0.82 29.61
C ILE A 173 -10.00 0.28 28.30
N HIS A 174 -10.56 1.12 27.41
CA HIS A 174 -11.04 0.63 26.10
C HIS A 174 -10.88 1.54 24.87
N SER A 175 -10.40 2.78 24.94
CA SER A 175 -10.53 3.69 23.77
C SER A 175 -9.26 3.96 22.95
N GLY A 176 -8.05 3.98 23.53
CA GLY A 176 -6.84 4.41 22.80
C GLY A 176 -6.16 3.34 21.93
N GLY A 177 -6.38 2.05 22.22
CA GLY A 177 -5.79 0.93 21.46
C GLY A 177 -6.61 0.48 20.25
N ASN A 178 -7.71 1.17 19.95
CA ASN A 178 -8.76 0.61 19.11
C ASN A 178 -8.62 0.98 17.63
N LEU A 179 -8.22 2.22 17.30
CA LEU A 179 -8.09 2.65 15.90
C LEU A 179 -7.01 1.86 15.16
N GLU A 180 -5.82 1.72 15.74
CA GLU A 180 -4.71 1.02 15.10
C GLU A 180 -4.98 -0.48 14.95
N ARG A 181 -5.57 -1.12 15.97
CA ARG A 181 -6.03 -2.52 15.87
C ARG A 181 -7.10 -2.68 14.81
N THR A 182 -8.04 -1.74 14.71
CA THR A 182 -9.09 -1.75 13.70
C THR A 182 -8.50 -1.57 12.30
N ARG A 183 -7.57 -0.63 12.13
CA ARG A 183 -6.85 -0.40 10.88
C ARG A 183 -6.11 -1.66 10.46
N ALA A 184 -5.32 -2.26 11.35
CA ALA A 184 -4.60 -3.51 11.10
C ALA A 184 -5.55 -4.66 10.74
N GLY A 185 -6.69 -4.78 11.43
CA GLY A 185 -7.72 -5.79 11.12
C GLY A 185 -8.34 -5.61 9.74
N ILE A 186 -8.68 -4.38 9.35
CA ILE A 186 -9.22 -4.06 8.02
C ILE A 186 -8.17 -4.34 6.94
N VAL A 187 -6.93 -3.91 7.16
CA VAL A 187 -5.82 -4.13 6.22
C VAL A 187 -5.58 -5.63 6.04
N SER A 188 -5.44 -6.38 7.13
CA SER A 188 -5.24 -7.84 7.09
C SER A 188 -6.36 -8.56 6.35
N LEU A 189 -7.62 -8.18 6.59
CA LEU A 189 -8.77 -8.73 5.88
C LEU A 189 -8.72 -8.39 4.37
N CYS A 190 -8.44 -7.14 4.02
CA CYS A 190 -8.32 -6.72 2.62
C CYS A 190 -7.15 -7.43 1.91
N GLN A 191 -6.01 -7.60 2.60
CA GLN A 191 -4.86 -8.35 2.09
C GLN A 191 -5.24 -9.81 1.84
N ALA A 192 -5.97 -10.45 2.75
CA ALA A 192 -6.48 -11.81 2.55
C ALA A 192 -7.43 -11.91 1.34
N PHE A 193 -8.22 -10.88 1.04
CA PHE A 193 -9.06 -10.84 -0.15
C PHE A 193 -8.25 -10.72 -1.44
N VAL A 194 -7.30 -9.79 -1.51
CA VAL A 194 -6.53 -9.57 -2.75
C VAL A 194 -5.48 -10.65 -3.01
N THR A 195 -5.05 -11.39 -1.98
CA THR A 195 -4.14 -12.53 -2.12
C THR A 195 -4.85 -13.84 -2.43
N CYS A 196 -6.19 -13.88 -2.38
CA CYS A 196 -7.00 -15.04 -2.76
C CYS A 196 -7.46 -14.88 -4.23
N PRO A 197 -6.95 -15.68 -5.19
CA PRO A 197 -7.21 -15.46 -6.61
C PRO A 197 -8.70 -15.43 -6.98
N GLY A 198 -9.48 -16.36 -6.43
CA GLY A 198 -10.93 -16.41 -6.69
C GLY A 198 -11.72 -15.23 -6.12
N ILE A 199 -11.18 -14.51 -5.12
CA ILE A 199 -11.77 -13.26 -4.62
C ILE A 199 -11.26 -12.08 -5.44
N LEU A 200 -9.96 -12.04 -5.75
CA LEU A 200 -9.36 -10.98 -6.55
C LEU A 200 -10.03 -10.87 -7.93
N GLU A 201 -10.19 -11.98 -8.66
CA GLU A 201 -10.89 -12.02 -9.95
C GLU A 201 -12.27 -11.35 -9.84
N ARG A 202 -13.02 -11.69 -8.78
CA ARG A 202 -14.34 -11.12 -8.54
C ARG A 202 -14.29 -9.62 -8.24
N LEU A 203 -13.33 -9.17 -7.45
CA LEU A 203 -13.11 -7.76 -7.13
C LEU A 203 -12.77 -6.94 -8.38
N LEU A 204 -12.02 -7.51 -9.33
CA LEU A 204 -11.69 -6.86 -10.61
C LEU A 204 -12.93 -6.74 -11.50
N ILE A 205 -13.72 -7.81 -11.63
CA ILE A 205 -14.95 -7.82 -12.43
C ILE A 205 -15.99 -6.82 -11.88
N GLU A 206 -16.13 -6.73 -10.56
CA GLU A 206 -17.07 -5.81 -9.91
C GLU A 206 -16.56 -4.36 -9.80
N ASP A 207 -15.36 -4.05 -10.32
CA ASP A 207 -14.70 -2.75 -10.19
C ASP A 207 -14.52 -2.31 -8.73
N ALA A 208 -14.50 -3.27 -7.79
CA ALA A 208 -14.39 -3.01 -6.36
C ALA A 208 -12.98 -2.54 -5.99
N MET A 209 -11.95 -3.03 -6.69
CA MET A 209 -10.56 -2.53 -6.54
C MET A 209 -10.44 -1.03 -6.80
N MET A 210 -11.31 -0.47 -7.66
CA MET A 210 -11.33 0.97 -7.90
C MET A 210 -11.72 1.78 -6.64
N GLN A 211 -12.46 1.20 -5.69
CA GLN A 211 -12.77 1.88 -4.43
C GLN A 211 -11.52 2.11 -3.59
N LEU A 212 -10.59 1.14 -3.58
CA LEU A 212 -9.31 1.23 -2.89
C LEU A 212 -8.40 2.27 -3.58
N ILE A 213 -8.31 2.24 -4.91
CA ILE A 213 -7.57 3.24 -5.70
C ILE A 213 -8.14 4.64 -5.49
N LYS A 214 -9.47 4.76 -5.40
CA LYS A 214 -10.14 6.04 -5.13
C LYS A 214 -9.74 6.65 -3.79
N ILE A 215 -9.34 5.86 -2.79
CA ILE A 215 -8.83 6.41 -1.52
C ILE A 215 -7.63 7.32 -1.76
N LEU A 216 -6.73 6.94 -2.68
CA LEU A 216 -5.50 7.67 -2.97
C LEU A 216 -5.75 9.08 -3.55
N VAL A 217 -6.80 9.22 -4.36
CA VAL A 217 -7.19 10.51 -4.98
C VAL A 217 -8.25 11.27 -4.19
N SER A 218 -8.66 10.75 -3.03
CA SER A 218 -9.73 11.37 -2.25
C SER A 218 -9.18 12.41 -1.29
N LEU A 219 -9.86 13.55 -1.25
CA LEU A 219 -9.71 14.54 -0.19
C LEU A 219 -10.72 14.23 0.92
N PRO A 220 -10.33 14.35 2.20
CA PRO A 220 -11.24 14.14 3.32
C PRO A 220 -12.36 15.19 3.32
N ALA A 221 -13.55 14.82 3.80
CA ALA A 221 -14.63 15.76 4.03
C ALA A 221 -14.21 16.86 5.02
N MET A 222 -14.13 18.11 4.56
CA MET A 222 -13.83 19.27 5.40
C MET A 222 -15.01 19.58 6.33
N SER A 223 -14.75 19.69 7.64
CA SER A 223 -15.71 20.22 8.62
C SER A 223 -15.83 21.74 8.48
N GLN A 224 -17.05 22.27 8.42
CA GLN A 224 -17.31 23.72 8.31
C GLN A 224 -16.94 24.53 9.57
N ASP A 225 -16.62 23.87 10.69
CA ASP A 225 -16.26 24.53 11.96
C ASP A 225 -14.74 24.67 12.11
N GLN A 226 -14.12 25.57 11.34
CA GLN A 226 -12.72 26.00 11.54
C GLN A 226 -12.59 27.14 12.57
N SER A 227 -13.31 27.07 13.69
CA SER A 227 -13.37 28.16 14.67
C SER A 227 -12.74 27.88 16.03
N THR A 228 -12.10 26.74 16.25
CA THR A 228 -11.44 26.47 17.54
C THR A 228 -9.98 26.08 17.40
N HIS A 229 -9.15 26.97 17.94
CA HIS A 229 -7.72 26.87 18.16
C HIS A 229 -7.33 25.56 18.87
N HIS A 230 -6.87 24.55 18.13
CA HIS A 230 -5.75 23.69 18.51
C HIS A 230 -5.14 23.12 17.22
N ALA A 231 -3.96 23.64 16.90
CA ALA A 231 -3.23 23.46 15.65
C ALA A 231 -2.54 22.08 15.57
N GLN A 232 -3.28 21.08 15.10
CA GLN A 232 -2.69 19.98 14.35
C GLN A 232 -3.40 19.97 13.00
N ALA A 233 -2.64 20.16 11.93
CA ALA A 233 -3.18 20.31 10.59
C ALA A 233 -4.10 19.10 10.27
N PRO A 234 -5.41 19.30 10.04
CA PRO A 234 -6.35 18.23 9.75
C PRO A 234 -5.94 17.38 8.52
N GLY A 235 -5.00 17.88 7.71
CA GLY A 235 -4.44 17.23 6.54
C GLY A 235 -3.58 15.98 6.80
N ILE A 236 -3.01 15.74 7.98
CA ILE A 236 -2.10 14.58 8.14
C ILE A 236 -2.84 13.28 8.47
N TYR A 237 -3.94 13.32 9.23
CA TYR A 237 -4.56 12.09 9.76
C TYR A 237 -5.13 11.16 8.68
N HIS A 238 -5.69 11.72 7.61
CA HIS A 238 -6.26 10.95 6.51
C HIS A 238 -5.18 10.16 5.73
N LEU A 239 -3.91 10.57 5.81
CA LEU A 239 -2.78 9.84 5.23
C LEU A 239 -2.65 8.43 5.81
N THR A 240 -3.09 8.21 7.05
CA THR A 240 -3.10 6.90 7.71
C THR A 240 -3.90 5.86 6.90
N TRP A 241 -5.03 6.27 6.32
CA TRP A 241 -5.87 5.39 5.51
C TRP A 241 -5.38 5.29 4.05
N LYS A 242 -4.73 6.34 3.52
CA LYS A 242 -4.04 6.25 2.21
C LYS A 242 -2.87 5.27 2.27
N GLU A 243 -2.06 5.32 3.33
CA GLU A 243 -0.98 4.35 3.58
C GLU A 243 -1.53 2.93 3.73
N ALA A 244 -2.60 2.76 4.52
CA ALA A 244 -3.27 1.46 4.66
C ALA A 244 -3.75 0.91 3.31
N ALA A 245 -4.29 1.77 2.43
CA ALA A 245 -4.73 1.38 1.10
C ALA A 245 -3.56 0.93 0.21
N ILE A 246 -2.43 1.64 0.26
CA ILE A 246 -1.20 1.24 -0.42
C ILE A 246 -0.69 -0.11 0.09
N ASN A 247 -0.70 -0.35 1.40
CA ASN A 247 -0.26 -1.63 1.97
C ASN A 247 -1.12 -2.82 1.50
N VAL A 248 -2.40 -2.59 1.22
CA VAL A 248 -3.26 -3.60 0.57
C VAL A 248 -2.87 -3.75 -0.90
N LEU A 249 -2.71 -2.66 -1.64
CA LEU A 249 -2.36 -2.69 -3.07
C LEU A 249 -1.00 -3.35 -3.36
N ILE A 250 0.00 -3.17 -2.49
CA ILE A 250 1.32 -3.81 -2.59
C ILE A 250 1.22 -5.33 -2.37
N SER A 251 0.24 -5.79 -1.57
CA SER A 251 0.05 -7.22 -1.27
C SER A 251 -0.62 -8.01 -2.40
N VAL A 252 -1.12 -7.32 -3.44
CA VAL A 252 -1.72 -7.99 -4.59
C VAL A 252 -0.66 -8.88 -5.24
N PRO A 253 -0.91 -10.19 -5.44
CA PRO A 253 0.05 -11.09 -6.06
C PRO A 253 0.33 -10.66 -7.50
N ASN A 254 1.45 -11.13 -8.03
CA ASN A 254 1.84 -10.86 -9.41
C ASN A 254 0.91 -11.59 -10.40
N GLU A 255 -0.24 -11.00 -10.67
CA GLU A 255 -1.24 -11.52 -11.60
C GLU A 255 -1.36 -10.60 -12.82
N SER A 256 -1.28 -11.20 -14.01
CA SER A 256 -1.40 -10.47 -15.28
C SER A 256 -2.75 -9.75 -15.42
N GLU A 257 -3.82 -10.31 -14.83
CA GLU A 257 -5.16 -9.73 -14.86
C GLU A 257 -5.24 -8.41 -14.08
N PHE A 258 -4.58 -8.32 -12.93
CA PHE A 258 -4.50 -7.08 -12.17
C PHE A 258 -3.75 -5.99 -12.94
N HIS A 259 -2.60 -6.32 -13.53
CA HIS A 259 -1.85 -5.38 -14.37
C HIS A 259 -2.68 -4.91 -15.57
N HIS A 260 -3.38 -5.82 -16.24
CA HIS A 260 -4.28 -5.48 -17.34
C HIS A 260 -5.43 -4.57 -16.88
N TYR A 261 -5.99 -4.82 -15.70
CA TYR A 261 -7.02 -3.97 -15.11
C TYR A 261 -6.51 -2.55 -14.84
N ILE A 262 -5.31 -2.40 -14.24
CA ILE A 262 -4.66 -1.11 -13.96
C ILE A 262 -4.43 -0.33 -15.26
N HIS A 263 -3.88 -0.99 -16.29
CA HIS A 263 -3.67 -0.43 -17.61
C HIS A 263 -4.98 0.04 -18.26
N LYS A 264 -5.96 -0.87 -18.36
CA LYS A 264 -7.26 -0.62 -19.01
C LYS A 264 -8.03 0.54 -18.37
N LYS A 265 -7.88 0.71 -17.05
CA LYS A 265 -8.55 1.78 -16.29
C LYS A 265 -7.77 3.09 -16.25
N SER A 266 -6.57 3.16 -16.87
CA SER A 266 -5.70 4.33 -16.86
C SER A 266 -5.47 4.86 -15.44
N VAL A 267 -5.18 3.94 -14.52
CA VAL A 267 -5.02 4.27 -13.10
C VAL A 267 -3.80 5.17 -12.87
N MET A 268 -2.67 4.86 -13.54
CA MET A 268 -1.46 5.68 -13.48
C MET A 268 -1.72 7.11 -13.93
N GLY A 269 -2.37 7.28 -15.09
CA GLY A 269 -2.72 8.61 -15.61
C GLY A 269 -3.65 9.39 -14.68
N THR A 270 -4.62 8.71 -14.07
CA THR A 270 -5.54 9.35 -13.11
C THR A 270 -4.81 9.83 -11.85
N LEU A 271 -3.88 9.04 -11.32
CA LEU A 271 -3.13 9.36 -10.11
C LEU A 271 -2.11 10.46 -10.33
N VAL A 272 -1.31 10.37 -11.41
CA VAL A 272 -0.34 11.42 -11.74
C VAL A 272 -1.07 12.74 -11.95
N LYS A 273 -2.17 12.75 -12.73
CA LYS A 273 -2.98 13.96 -12.93
C LYS A 273 -3.51 14.56 -11.62
N TYR A 274 -3.95 13.72 -10.69
CA TYR A 274 -4.40 14.19 -9.38
C TYR A 274 -3.26 14.83 -8.59
N LEU A 275 -2.11 14.15 -8.50
CA LEU A 275 -0.95 14.64 -7.76
C LEU A 275 -0.38 15.92 -8.36
N THR A 276 -0.33 16.04 -9.69
CA THR A 276 0.06 17.26 -10.39
C THR A 276 -0.86 18.43 -10.01
N ALA A 277 -2.18 18.25 -10.12
CA ALA A 277 -3.14 19.29 -9.77
C ALA A 277 -3.08 19.68 -8.28
N SER A 278 -2.84 18.70 -7.40
CA SER A 278 -2.63 18.97 -5.97
C SER A 278 -1.35 19.76 -5.72
N LEU A 279 -0.25 19.44 -6.41
CA LEU A 279 1.00 20.19 -6.29
C LEU A 279 0.86 21.64 -6.78
N GLU A 280 0.18 21.85 -7.90
CA GLU A 280 -0.14 23.19 -8.43
C GLU A 280 -0.95 24.00 -7.40
N THR A 281 -1.97 23.39 -6.80
CA THR A 281 -2.78 24.03 -5.75
C THR A 281 -1.94 24.39 -4.52
N CYS A 282 -0.99 23.53 -4.12
CA CYS A 282 -0.07 23.80 -3.00
C CYS A 282 0.90 24.95 -3.33
N ALA A 283 1.36 25.03 -4.59
CA ALA A 283 2.21 26.11 -5.05
C ALA A 283 1.49 27.46 -5.05
N GLU A 284 0.21 27.49 -5.41
CA GLU A 284 -0.63 28.69 -5.34
C GLU A 284 -0.91 29.14 -3.90
N SER A 285 -1.12 28.20 -2.97
CA SER A 285 -1.42 28.52 -1.57
C SER A 285 -0.17 28.87 -0.75
N ASN A 286 1.00 28.39 -1.17
CA ASN A 286 2.27 28.46 -0.44
C ASN A 286 2.16 27.98 1.02
N ASP A 287 1.35 26.93 1.25
CA ASP A 287 1.12 26.34 2.56
C ASP A 287 2.13 25.21 2.86
N PRO A 288 3.04 25.37 3.85
CA PRO A 288 4.01 24.35 4.23
C PRO A 288 3.41 22.98 4.57
N ASP A 289 2.24 22.96 5.22
CA ASP A 289 1.58 21.72 5.63
C ASP A 289 1.01 20.99 4.41
N ALA A 290 0.51 21.74 3.42
CA ALA A 290 0.05 21.18 2.15
C ALA A 290 1.20 20.54 1.37
N TYR A 291 2.39 21.16 1.40
CA TYR A 291 3.61 20.57 0.84
C TYR A 291 3.99 19.26 1.55
N GLU A 292 3.93 19.19 2.87
CA GLU A 292 4.22 17.94 3.60
C GLU A 292 3.27 16.81 3.16
N VAL A 293 1.98 17.12 3.06
CA VAL A 293 0.94 16.15 2.66
C VAL A 293 1.18 15.63 1.25
N ILE A 294 1.39 16.49 0.25
CA ILE A 294 1.58 16.04 -1.15
C ILE A 294 2.86 15.21 -1.33
N HIS A 295 3.92 15.51 -0.58
CA HIS A 295 5.14 14.71 -0.61
C HIS A 295 4.93 13.32 0.00
N LYS A 296 4.22 13.20 1.12
CA LYS A 296 3.86 11.92 1.72
C LYS A 296 2.94 11.09 0.82
N GLU A 297 1.93 11.72 0.22
CA GLU A 297 1.04 11.04 -0.75
C GLU A 297 1.82 10.53 -1.96
N THR A 298 2.73 11.34 -2.49
CA THR A 298 3.58 10.93 -3.61
C THR A 298 4.50 9.79 -3.20
N LEU A 299 5.10 9.82 -2.01
CA LEU A 299 5.92 8.72 -1.51
C LEU A 299 5.13 7.41 -1.45
N PHE A 300 3.90 7.44 -0.93
CA PHE A 300 3.03 6.26 -0.91
C PHE A 300 2.74 5.73 -2.32
N PHE A 301 2.44 6.63 -3.26
CA PHE A 301 2.22 6.27 -4.66
C PHE A 301 3.49 5.66 -5.29
N CYS A 302 4.67 6.28 -5.10
CA CYS A 302 5.95 5.78 -5.59
C CYS A 302 6.27 4.38 -5.05
N ARG A 303 6.01 4.11 -3.77
CA ARG A 303 6.18 2.77 -3.17
C ARG A 303 5.32 1.72 -3.88
N TRP A 304 4.09 2.07 -4.23
CA TRP A 304 3.23 1.18 -4.99
C TRP A 304 3.67 1.01 -6.44
N VAL A 305 4.09 2.08 -7.13
CA VAL A 305 4.67 2.01 -8.48
C VAL A 305 5.88 1.07 -8.50
N LYS A 306 6.79 1.20 -7.51
CA LYS A 306 7.93 0.30 -7.35
C LYS A 306 7.50 -1.15 -7.18
N ALA A 307 6.52 -1.42 -6.30
CA ALA A 307 6.01 -2.77 -6.11
C ALA A 307 5.41 -3.35 -7.41
N LEU A 308 4.60 -2.56 -8.12
CA LEU A 308 4.03 -2.94 -9.42
C LEU A 308 5.12 -3.23 -10.45
N TYR A 309 6.16 -2.41 -10.52
CA TYR A 309 7.27 -2.61 -11.46
C TYR A 309 8.05 -3.89 -11.15
N MET A 310 8.36 -4.15 -9.87
CA MET A 310 9.05 -5.37 -9.48
C MET A 310 8.22 -6.62 -9.81
N GLN A 311 6.91 -6.57 -9.56
CA GLN A 311 5.98 -7.64 -9.94
C GLN A 311 5.95 -7.80 -11.46
N SER A 312 5.75 -6.71 -12.20
CA SER A 312 5.62 -6.73 -13.64
C SER A 312 6.91 -7.21 -14.34
N GLN A 313 8.09 -6.86 -13.81
CA GLN A 313 9.38 -7.37 -14.27
C GLN A 313 9.47 -8.89 -14.12
N SER A 314 9.05 -9.44 -12.98
CA SER A 314 9.05 -10.90 -12.78
C SER A 314 8.07 -11.65 -13.70
N ALA A 315 7.07 -10.95 -14.26
CA ALA A 315 6.16 -11.47 -15.28
C ALA A 315 6.55 -11.10 -16.73
N HIS A 316 7.66 -10.37 -16.94
CA HIS A 316 8.03 -9.77 -18.23
C HIS A 316 6.93 -8.87 -18.84
N LEU A 317 6.14 -8.22 -17.98
CA LEU A 317 5.09 -7.28 -18.35
C LEU A 317 5.59 -5.84 -18.12
N TYR A 318 6.09 -5.18 -19.15
CA TYR A 318 6.64 -3.81 -19.01
C TYR A 318 5.62 -2.70 -19.28
N THR A 319 4.34 -3.05 -19.47
CA THR A 319 3.27 -2.07 -19.76
C THR A 319 3.09 -1.03 -18.66
N MET A 320 3.34 -1.38 -17.40
CA MET A 320 3.27 -0.44 -16.28
C MET A 320 4.35 0.64 -16.35
N VAL A 321 5.51 0.32 -16.91
CA VAL A 321 6.60 1.29 -17.12
C VAL A 321 6.17 2.33 -18.13
N GLU A 322 5.64 1.88 -19.26
CA GLU A 322 5.13 2.74 -20.32
C GLU A 322 3.90 3.55 -19.90
N ASP A 323 2.99 3.00 -19.09
CA ASP A 323 1.83 3.71 -18.58
C ASP A 323 2.23 4.90 -17.70
N PHE A 324 3.19 4.70 -16.79
CA PHE A 324 3.68 5.78 -15.92
C PHE A 324 4.45 6.84 -16.71
N LYS A 325 5.26 6.42 -17.69
CA LYS A 325 5.98 7.34 -18.59
C LYS A 325 5.01 8.15 -19.45
N SER A 326 4.01 7.50 -20.04
CA SER A 326 2.98 8.15 -20.87
C SER A 326 2.08 9.10 -20.06
N ALA A 327 1.99 8.89 -18.75
CA ALA A 327 1.29 9.77 -17.82
C ALA A 327 2.14 10.97 -17.36
N SER A 328 3.35 11.19 -17.90
CA SER A 328 4.31 12.19 -17.40
C SER A 328 4.70 11.97 -15.92
N GLY A 329 4.72 10.73 -15.45
CA GLY A 329 5.03 10.41 -14.05
C GLY A 329 6.42 10.86 -13.61
N TYR A 330 7.47 10.61 -14.41
CA TYR A 330 8.83 11.04 -14.10
C TYR A 330 9.02 12.56 -14.14
N GLU A 331 8.32 13.23 -15.05
CA GLU A 331 8.31 14.70 -15.13
C GLU A 331 7.67 15.30 -13.87
N PHE A 332 6.53 14.75 -13.44
CA PHE A 332 5.91 15.12 -12.17
C PHE A 332 6.85 14.90 -10.98
N LEU A 333 7.52 13.75 -10.88
CA LEU A 333 8.45 13.47 -9.78
C LEU A 333 9.62 14.45 -9.75
N HIS A 334 10.19 14.78 -10.90
CA HIS A 334 11.22 15.80 -11.02
C HIS A 334 10.73 17.16 -10.49
N VAL A 335 9.56 17.63 -10.95
CA VAL A 335 8.96 18.90 -10.51
C VAL A 335 8.68 18.90 -9.01
N LEU A 336 8.17 17.79 -8.46
CA LEU A 336 7.92 17.66 -7.02
C LEU A 336 9.23 17.73 -6.22
N LEU A 337 10.27 17.00 -6.62
CA LEU A 337 11.56 17.02 -5.93
C LEU A 337 12.19 18.42 -5.98
N ALA A 338 12.04 19.13 -7.10
CA ALA A 338 12.47 20.51 -7.29
C ALA A 338 11.61 21.55 -6.55
N SER A 339 10.39 21.21 -6.14
CA SER A 339 9.47 22.13 -5.45
C SER A 339 9.98 22.57 -4.07
N HIS A 340 9.28 23.50 -3.41
CA HIS A 340 9.68 24.08 -2.12
C HIS A 340 10.07 22.99 -1.09
N SER A 341 11.11 23.27 -0.29
CA SER A 341 11.67 22.31 0.67
C SER A 341 11.54 22.86 2.09
N THR A 342 10.78 22.16 2.93
CA THR A 342 10.71 22.34 4.38
C THR A 342 11.34 21.13 5.04
N ASP A 343 11.86 21.27 6.27
CA ASP A 343 12.43 20.12 7.00
C ASP A 343 11.45 18.94 7.09
N ALA A 344 10.14 19.21 7.17
CA ALA A 344 9.10 18.19 7.23
C ALA A 344 8.91 17.39 5.93
N CYS A 345 9.21 17.96 4.75
CA CYS A 345 9.08 17.24 3.47
C CYS A 345 10.39 16.59 3.00
N MET A 346 11.55 16.96 3.57
CA MET A 346 12.86 16.44 3.17
C MET A 346 12.98 14.92 3.31
N ASP A 347 12.49 14.34 4.41
CA ASP A 347 12.49 12.88 4.60
C ASP A 347 11.71 12.16 3.49
N SER A 348 10.59 12.75 3.06
CA SER A 348 9.79 12.21 1.96
C SER A 348 10.52 12.35 0.63
N LYS A 349 11.22 13.47 0.38
CA LYS A 349 12.03 13.66 -0.83
C LYS A 349 13.21 12.68 -0.90
N PHE A 350 13.92 12.44 0.19
CA PHE A 350 14.97 11.43 0.27
C PHE A 350 14.40 10.04 -0.04
N ALA A 351 13.30 9.66 0.62
CA ALA A 351 12.66 8.37 0.39
C ALA A 351 12.09 8.22 -1.04
N ILE A 352 11.63 9.32 -1.68
CA ILE A 352 11.24 9.31 -3.10
C ILE A 352 12.46 9.08 -3.97
N THR A 353 13.60 9.71 -3.67
CA THR A 353 14.86 9.55 -4.40
C THR A 353 15.35 8.09 -4.34
N ASP A 354 15.29 7.45 -3.16
CA ASP A 354 15.57 6.01 -3.00
C ASP A 354 14.69 5.15 -3.91
N VAL A 355 13.40 5.50 -4.03
CA VAL A 355 12.47 4.79 -4.89
C VAL A 355 12.81 5.00 -6.36
N VAL A 356 13.10 6.24 -6.78
CA VAL A 356 13.47 6.55 -8.18
C VAL A 356 14.76 5.83 -8.56
N GLU A 357 15.75 5.76 -7.68
CA GLU A 357 16.96 4.96 -7.91
C GLU A 357 16.60 3.48 -8.15
N ALA A 358 15.75 2.90 -7.29
CA ALA A 358 15.31 1.53 -7.46
C ALA A 358 14.56 1.29 -8.80
N LEU A 359 13.77 2.28 -9.26
CA LEU A 359 13.06 2.21 -10.54
C LEU A 359 14.03 2.22 -11.73
N CYS A 360 15.25 2.77 -11.61
CA CYS A 360 16.25 2.80 -12.68
C CYS A 360 16.65 1.39 -13.16
N TYR A 361 16.59 0.38 -12.28
CA TYR A 361 17.00 -0.99 -12.57
C TYR A 361 15.86 -1.90 -13.07
N ILE A 362 14.64 -1.36 -13.19
CA ILE A 362 13.44 -2.13 -13.56
C ILE A 362 12.98 -1.72 -14.96
N GLY A 363 13.01 -2.66 -15.91
CA GLY A 363 12.62 -2.43 -17.30
C GLY A 363 12.94 -3.64 -18.19
N PRO A 364 12.64 -3.57 -19.48
CA PRO A 364 13.03 -4.62 -20.43
C PRO A 364 14.56 -4.74 -20.54
N ASN A 365 15.04 -5.93 -20.90
CA ASN A 365 16.48 -6.23 -21.08
C ASN A 365 17.00 -5.82 -22.47
N ASP A 366 16.36 -4.84 -23.11
CA ASP A 366 16.53 -4.60 -24.56
C ASP A 366 17.72 -3.68 -24.88
N ASP A 367 18.26 -2.97 -23.89
CA ASP A 367 19.30 -1.97 -24.10
C ASP A 367 20.71 -2.59 -24.08
N ILE A 368 21.19 -2.94 -25.28
CA ILE A 368 22.63 -2.96 -25.54
C ILE A 368 23.08 -1.50 -25.66
N PRO A 369 24.14 -1.05 -24.98
CA PRO A 369 24.65 0.30 -25.15
C PRO A 369 25.00 0.55 -26.61
N ILE A 370 24.31 1.48 -27.25
CA ILE A 370 24.60 1.89 -28.62
C ILE A 370 25.61 3.03 -28.54
N LEU A 371 26.84 2.75 -28.96
CA LEU A 371 27.90 3.74 -29.08
C LEU A 371 27.46 4.86 -30.03
N ALA A 372 27.56 6.12 -29.60
CA ALA A 372 27.22 7.23 -30.48
C ALA A 372 28.26 7.38 -31.62
N ASP A 373 27.78 7.74 -32.81
CA ASP A 373 28.58 7.90 -34.04
C ASP A 373 29.56 9.09 -34.00
N ASP A 374 29.65 9.83 -32.88
CA ASP A 374 30.69 10.84 -32.62
C ASP A 374 31.41 10.68 -31.26
N ALA A 375 31.29 9.52 -30.60
CA ALA A 375 31.84 9.32 -29.27
C ALA A 375 33.36 9.08 -29.23
N PRO A 376 34.06 9.45 -28.14
CA PRO A 376 35.52 9.31 -28.03
C PRO A 376 36.03 7.87 -28.00
N TYR A 377 35.16 6.87 -27.96
CA TYR A 377 35.48 5.45 -27.82
C TYR A 377 35.20 4.63 -29.10
N GLN A 378 35.30 5.27 -30.26
CA GLN A 378 35.13 4.64 -31.60
C GLN A 378 36.35 3.91 -32.15
N TYR A 379 37.42 3.83 -31.37
CA TYR A 379 38.62 3.13 -31.80
C TYR A 379 38.32 1.64 -31.99
N SER A 380 38.89 1.04 -33.02
CA SER A 380 38.63 -0.35 -33.42
C SER A 380 39.00 -1.39 -32.35
N ASP A 381 39.80 -1.00 -31.36
CA ASP A 381 40.24 -1.80 -30.22
C ASP A 381 39.42 -1.54 -28.94
N PHE A 382 38.51 -0.57 -28.95
CA PHE A 382 37.61 -0.32 -27.83
C PHE A 382 36.58 -1.45 -27.73
N GLN A 383 36.46 -2.01 -26.54
CA GLN A 383 35.45 -3.01 -26.22
C GLN A 383 34.60 -2.49 -25.07
N LEU A 384 33.28 -2.54 -25.24
CA LEU A 384 32.35 -2.29 -24.15
C LEU A 384 32.63 -3.26 -22.99
N PRO A 385 32.51 -2.79 -21.73
CA PRO A 385 32.57 -3.70 -20.60
C PRO A 385 31.56 -4.86 -20.79
N PRO A 386 31.92 -6.09 -20.42
CA PRO A 386 31.03 -7.23 -20.57
C PRO A 386 29.75 -7.02 -19.76
N ILE A 387 28.60 -7.23 -20.38
CA ILE A 387 27.29 -7.07 -19.76
C ILE A 387 26.93 -8.37 -19.03
N ASP A 388 26.68 -8.27 -17.73
CA ASP A 388 26.19 -9.37 -16.92
C ASP A 388 24.68 -9.22 -16.70
N TYR A 389 23.90 -9.73 -17.65
CA TYR A 389 22.43 -9.70 -17.59
C TYR A 389 21.84 -10.44 -16.37
N GLY A 390 22.64 -11.25 -15.66
CA GLY A 390 22.22 -11.97 -14.46
C GLY A 390 22.20 -11.11 -13.20
N LYS A 391 22.70 -9.87 -13.25
CA LYS A 391 22.72 -8.94 -12.13
C LYS A 391 21.70 -7.81 -12.32
N ASP A 392 20.86 -7.57 -11.31
CA ASP A 392 19.99 -6.39 -11.23
C ASP A 392 20.82 -5.15 -10.85
N THR A 393 21.77 -4.82 -11.72
CA THR A 393 22.76 -3.75 -11.57
C THR A 393 22.75 -2.78 -12.74
N LEU A 394 22.12 -3.15 -13.85
CA LEU A 394 22.08 -2.37 -15.08
C LEU A 394 20.90 -1.38 -15.07
N ILE A 395 21.11 -0.18 -15.59
CA ILE A 395 20.02 0.76 -15.88
C ILE A 395 19.13 0.16 -16.98
N ARG A 396 17.85 -0.05 -16.66
CA ARG A 396 16.82 -0.53 -17.60
C ARG A 396 15.69 0.48 -17.83
N ASN A 397 15.72 1.58 -17.08
CA ASN A 397 14.73 2.63 -17.13
C ASN A 397 15.41 3.99 -17.13
N GLU A 398 15.78 4.42 -18.34
CA GLU A 398 16.46 5.68 -18.59
C GLU A 398 15.61 6.89 -18.11
N ALA A 399 14.28 6.79 -18.14
CA ALA A 399 13.40 7.89 -17.71
C ALA A 399 13.49 8.15 -16.20
N ALA A 400 13.60 7.08 -15.38
CA ALA A 400 13.86 7.22 -13.95
C ALA A 400 15.25 7.83 -13.68
N PHE A 401 16.28 7.41 -14.43
CA PHE A 401 17.61 7.98 -14.32
C PHE A 401 17.63 9.47 -14.70
N LYS A 402 16.97 9.84 -15.80
CA LYS A 402 16.79 11.24 -16.24
C LYS A 402 16.06 12.09 -15.20
N CYS A 403 15.10 11.53 -14.48
CA CYS A 403 14.44 12.21 -13.37
C CYS A 403 15.44 12.62 -12.28
N LEU A 404 16.38 11.75 -11.89
CA LEU A 404 17.42 12.08 -10.91
C LEU A 404 18.35 13.17 -11.44
N VAL A 405 18.85 13.02 -12.67
CA VAL A 405 19.72 14.02 -13.31
C VAL A 405 19.03 15.38 -13.36
N ALA A 406 17.77 15.44 -13.79
CA ALA A 406 17.02 16.69 -13.88
C ALA A 406 16.87 17.37 -12.52
N THR A 407 16.67 16.63 -11.44
CA THR A 407 16.59 17.18 -10.07
C THR A 407 17.88 17.88 -9.64
N THR A 408 19.05 17.46 -10.15
CA THR A 408 20.33 18.14 -9.85
C THR A 408 20.47 19.52 -10.51
N LEU A 409 19.71 19.79 -11.58
CA LEU A 409 19.83 21.01 -12.39
C LEU A 409 19.03 22.20 -11.86
N TRP A 410 18.18 21.97 -10.86
CA TRP A 410 17.39 23.01 -10.21
C TRP A 410 18.23 23.83 -9.21
N PRO A 411 18.05 25.16 -9.02
CA PRO A 411 17.06 26.06 -9.62
C PRO A 411 17.59 26.85 -10.83
N ASP A 412 18.71 26.46 -11.44
CA ASP A 412 19.42 27.31 -12.42
C ASP A 412 18.71 27.49 -13.78
N SER A 413 17.50 26.94 -13.93
CA SER A 413 16.57 27.30 -15.01
C SER A 413 15.94 28.67 -14.71
N ASN A 414 16.26 29.66 -15.54
CA ASN A 414 15.79 31.07 -15.49
C ASN A 414 14.26 31.31 -15.45
N GLU A 415 13.43 30.29 -15.30
CA GLU A 415 11.96 30.39 -15.35
C GLU A 415 11.28 30.50 -13.97
N TYR A 416 12.02 30.33 -12.86
CA TYR A 416 11.41 30.30 -11.53
C TYR A 416 12.12 31.24 -10.55
N THR A 417 11.60 32.46 -10.42
CA THR A 417 11.99 33.40 -9.36
C THR A 417 11.36 32.98 -8.03
N LEU A 418 12.06 32.13 -7.27
CA LEU A 418 11.81 31.93 -5.85
C LEU A 418 13.00 32.47 -5.07
N SER A 419 12.94 33.76 -4.75
CA SER A 419 13.85 34.42 -3.81
C SER A 419 13.65 33.84 -2.41
N ASP A 420 14.76 33.53 -1.74
CA ASP A 420 14.91 33.17 -0.31
C ASP A 420 14.80 31.67 0.07
N ILE A 421 15.68 30.81 -0.46
CA ILE A 421 15.93 29.47 0.13
C ILE A 421 17.44 29.20 0.21
N ASP A 422 18.10 29.77 1.22
CA ASP A 422 19.43 29.34 1.62
C ASP A 422 19.29 28.10 2.54
N THR A 423 20.04 27.03 2.26
CA THR A 423 20.38 25.86 3.11
C THR A 423 19.70 24.46 3.00
N PRO A 424 18.40 24.22 2.77
CA PRO A 424 17.88 22.84 2.71
C PRO A 424 18.03 22.10 1.35
N LEU A 425 18.14 22.84 0.23
CA LEU A 425 18.25 22.23 -1.12
C LEU A 425 19.62 21.60 -1.41
N SER A 426 20.70 22.04 -0.75
CA SER A 426 22.03 21.45 -0.93
C SER A 426 22.09 20.00 -0.45
N GLY A 427 21.37 19.68 0.64
CA GLY A 427 21.25 18.31 1.15
C GLY A 427 20.55 17.37 0.17
N LEU A 428 19.44 17.80 -0.46
CA LEU A 428 18.75 17.02 -1.48
C LEU A 428 19.63 16.81 -2.71
N LYS A 429 20.29 17.87 -3.19
CA LYS A 429 21.22 17.78 -4.33
C LYS A 429 22.36 16.80 -4.07
N ALA A 430 23.00 16.89 -2.90
CA ALA A 430 24.06 15.98 -2.50
C ALA A 430 23.58 14.52 -2.44
N ASN A 431 22.39 14.29 -1.86
CA ASN A 431 21.76 12.97 -1.82
C ASN A 431 21.48 12.43 -3.24
N VAL A 432 20.90 13.24 -4.13
CA VAL A 432 20.63 12.81 -5.52
C VAL A 432 21.93 12.49 -6.26
N LEU A 433 23.00 13.29 -6.07
CA LEU A 433 24.32 13.00 -6.63
C LEU A 433 24.92 11.70 -6.08
N GLU A 434 24.72 11.40 -4.80
CA GLU A 434 25.12 10.13 -4.19
C GLU A 434 24.39 8.94 -4.85
N HIS A 435 23.09 9.07 -5.12
CA HIS A 435 22.35 8.04 -5.86
C HIS A 435 22.84 7.89 -7.31
N ILE A 436 23.15 8.99 -8.00
CA ILE A 436 23.73 8.92 -9.36
C ILE A 436 25.10 8.23 -9.32
N ASP A 437 25.98 8.59 -8.38
CA ASP A 437 27.28 7.93 -8.19
C ASP A 437 27.12 6.44 -7.87
N HIS A 438 26.17 6.09 -6.99
CA HIS A 438 25.86 4.71 -6.66
C HIS A 438 25.41 3.90 -7.89
N ILE A 439 24.48 4.44 -8.70
CA ILE A 439 24.05 3.81 -9.96
C ILE A 439 25.26 3.59 -10.88
N MET A 440 26.10 4.60 -11.07
CA MET A 440 27.26 4.52 -11.98
C MET A 440 28.32 3.51 -11.49
N ARG A 441 28.53 3.41 -10.19
CA ARG A 441 29.52 2.48 -9.61
C ARG A 441 29.03 1.03 -9.56
N ARG A 442 27.71 0.82 -9.58
CA ARG A 442 27.11 -0.51 -9.48
C ARG A 442 27.44 -1.40 -10.67
N ASP A 443 27.55 -0.82 -11.87
CA ASP A 443 28.05 -1.50 -13.06
C ASP A 443 28.72 -0.49 -14.02
N LYS A 444 29.89 -0.84 -14.56
CA LYS A 444 30.63 0.00 -15.50
C LYS A 444 29.86 0.25 -16.80
N VAL A 445 28.95 -0.65 -17.16
CA VAL A 445 28.10 -0.52 -18.35
C VAL A 445 27.10 0.64 -18.19
N ASN A 446 26.71 1.00 -16.95
CA ASN A 446 25.73 2.06 -16.69
C ASN A 446 26.16 3.42 -17.24
N TYR A 447 27.47 3.70 -17.29
CA TYR A 447 28.00 4.90 -17.96
C TYR A 447 27.48 5.03 -19.39
N PHE A 448 27.57 3.93 -20.16
CA PHE A 448 27.21 3.93 -21.58
C PHE A 448 25.69 3.91 -21.79
N LEU A 449 24.95 3.29 -20.85
CA LEU A 449 23.48 3.31 -20.87
C LEU A 449 22.93 4.71 -20.54
N ALA A 450 23.59 5.43 -19.63
CA ALA A 450 23.19 6.77 -19.20
C ALA A 450 23.71 7.90 -20.08
N GLU A 451 24.70 7.66 -20.94
CA GLU A 451 25.38 8.71 -21.70
C GLU A 451 24.42 9.57 -22.53
N ARG A 452 23.38 8.98 -23.13
CA ARG A 452 22.33 9.67 -23.89
C ARG A 452 21.53 10.69 -23.06
N SER A 453 21.61 10.61 -21.75
CA SER A 453 21.02 11.58 -20.83
C SER A 453 21.88 12.83 -20.67
N ASN A 454 23.05 12.92 -21.32
CA ASN A 454 24.03 14.01 -21.19
C ASN A 454 24.41 14.31 -19.73
N PHE A 455 24.33 13.29 -18.85
CA PHE A 455 24.45 13.51 -17.41
C PHE A 455 25.83 14.02 -17.00
N LEU A 456 26.90 13.61 -17.67
CA LEU A 456 28.27 14.02 -17.34
C LEU A 456 28.52 15.51 -17.58
N PRO A 457 28.28 16.06 -18.80
CA PRO A 457 28.35 17.51 -19.00
C PRO A 457 27.49 18.28 -17.97
N LEU A 458 26.28 17.80 -17.72
CA LEU A 458 25.34 18.41 -16.77
C LEU A 458 25.87 18.41 -15.34
N CYS A 459 26.43 17.31 -14.85
CA CYS A 459 27.04 17.23 -13.53
C CYS A 459 28.33 18.07 -13.44
N LEU A 460 29.14 18.11 -14.50
CA LEU A 460 30.38 18.89 -14.54
C LEU A 460 30.12 20.40 -14.55
N GLU A 461 29.14 20.87 -15.34
CA GLU A 461 28.74 22.28 -15.39
C GLU A 461 28.21 22.81 -14.05
N LYS A 462 27.68 21.90 -13.20
CA LYS A 462 27.14 22.24 -11.89
C LYS A 462 28.08 21.93 -10.74
N PHE A 463 29.22 21.29 -10.99
CA PHE A 463 30.15 20.85 -9.94
C PHE A 463 30.59 22.02 -9.03
N ASP A 464 30.84 23.19 -9.64
CA ASP A 464 31.24 24.42 -8.96
C ASP A 464 30.11 25.07 -8.10
N THR A 465 28.86 24.62 -8.26
CA THR A 465 27.70 25.10 -7.48
C THR A 465 27.35 24.20 -6.29
N PHE A 466 28.08 23.11 -6.08
CA PHE A 466 27.88 22.17 -4.97
C PHE A 466 28.94 22.28 -3.85
N GLU A 467 30.01 23.08 -4.03
CA GLU A 467 30.90 23.55 -2.95
C GLU A 467 30.28 24.76 -2.22
#